data_AF-A0A7S3MHJ2-F1
#
_entry.id   AF-A0A7S3MHJ2-F1
#
_cell.length_a   1.000
_cell.length_b   1.000
_cell.length_c   1.000
_cell.angle_alpha   90.00
_cell.angle_beta   90.00
_cell.angle_gamma   90.00
#
_symmetry.space_group_name_H-M   'P 1'
#
loop_
_entity.id
_entity.type
_entity.pdbx_description
1 polymer ?
#
loop_
_entity_poly.entity_id
_entity_poly.type
_entity_poly.pdbx_seq_one_letter_code
_entity_poly.pdbx_strand_id
1 'polypeptide(L)'
;MREKEMLKLLQGKPFIIKLELTFMDREHLYFVFEHCKYGTLSNLITESGKLSNELSRFYAASILEGLCQCFDLKIMHRDLKPENILIDEQKHLKLIDFGDAKNYEDDVYEYSWEYGNSGANANESTSPRVE
;
A
#
# COMPACT_ATOMS: atom_id res chain seq x y z
N MET A 1 -0.33 -16.12 1.62
CA MET A 1 -1.71 -15.63 1.43
C MET A 1 -1.93 -14.17 1.85
N ARG A 2 -0.92 -13.45 2.38
CA ARG A 2 -1.05 -12.08 2.88
C ARG A 2 -1.43 -11.05 1.79
N GLU A 3 -0.82 -11.12 0.62
CA GLU A 3 -1.07 -10.18 -0.48
C GLU A 3 -2.53 -10.18 -0.96
N LYS A 4 -3.13 -11.36 -1.14
CA LYS A 4 -4.55 -11.50 -1.52
C LYS A 4 -5.48 -10.84 -0.51
N GLU A 5 -5.15 -10.92 0.77
CA GLU A 5 -5.93 -10.30 1.84
C GLU A 5 -5.80 -8.78 1.80
N MET A 6 -4.58 -8.26 1.63
CA MET A 6 -4.34 -6.81 1.46
C MET A 6 -5.08 -6.25 0.25
N LEU A 7 -4.95 -6.90 -0.91
CA LEU A 7 -5.64 -6.49 -2.14
C LEU A 7 -7.16 -6.52 -1.98
N LYS A 8 -7.72 -7.47 -1.22
CA LYS A 8 -9.15 -7.51 -0.91
C LYS A 8 -9.61 -6.31 -0.09
N LEU A 9 -8.84 -5.90 0.92
CA LEU A 9 -9.15 -4.73 1.76
C LEU A 9 -9.12 -3.43 0.94
N LEU A 10 -8.26 -3.37 -0.08
CA LEU A 10 -8.07 -2.21 -0.94
C LEU A 10 -8.98 -2.20 -2.18
N GLN A 11 -9.83 -3.21 -2.39
CA GLN A 11 -10.70 -3.24 -3.56
C GLN A 11 -11.67 -2.06 -3.61
N GLY A 12 -11.90 -1.53 -4.81
CA GLY A 12 -12.78 -0.39 -5.07
C GLY A 12 -12.12 0.98 -4.86
N LYS A 13 -10.85 1.02 -4.45
CA LYS A 13 -10.06 2.26 -4.38
C LYS A 13 -9.50 2.62 -5.77
N PRO A 14 -9.69 3.86 -6.27
CA PRO A 14 -9.40 4.21 -7.66
C PRO A 14 -7.93 4.09 -8.05
N PHE A 15 -7.00 4.35 -7.13
CA PHE A 15 -5.55 4.33 -7.38
C PHE A 15 -4.90 2.99 -7.04
N ILE A 16 -5.68 1.97 -6.69
CA ILE A 16 -5.18 0.62 -6.40
C ILE A 16 -5.64 -0.32 -7.53
N ILE A 17 -4.77 -1.24 -7.94
CA ILE A 17 -5.11 -2.23 -8.95
C ILE A 17 -6.31 -3.08 -8.51
N LYS A 18 -7.28 -3.20 -9.41
CA LYS A 18 -8.43 -4.07 -9.20
C LYS A 18 -8.04 -5.52 -9.47
N LEU A 19 -8.33 -6.39 -8.51
CA LEU A 19 -8.20 -7.84 -8.63
C LEU A 19 -9.54 -8.41 -9.11
N GLU A 20 -9.61 -8.85 -10.36
CA GLU A 20 -10.85 -9.33 -10.98
C GLU A 20 -11.16 -10.78 -10.62
N LEU A 21 -10.13 -11.64 -10.60
CA LEU A 21 -10.27 -13.06 -10.33
C LEU A 21 -8.99 -13.63 -9.72
N THR A 22 -9.16 -14.62 -8.86
CA THR A 22 -8.06 -15.50 -8.44
C THR A 22 -8.46 -16.95 -8.66
N PHE A 23 -7.55 -17.75 -9.21
CA PHE A 23 -7.73 -19.20 -9.33
C PHE A 23 -6.39 -19.90 -9.12
N MET A 24 -6.43 -21.23 -9.02
CA MET A 24 -5.22 -22.03 -8.84
C MET A 24 -5.38 -23.38 -9.53
N ASP A 25 -4.27 -23.95 -9.93
CA ASP A 25 -4.17 -25.36 -10.28
C ASP A 25 -3.31 -26.10 -9.25
N ARG A 26 -2.76 -27.27 -9.62
CA ARG A 26 -1.95 -28.08 -8.71
C ARG A 26 -0.58 -27.47 -8.41
N GLU A 27 -0.08 -26.59 -9.27
CA GLU A 27 1.30 -26.10 -9.25
C GLU A 27 1.37 -24.57 -9.07
N HIS A 28 0.35 -23.82 -9.47
CA HIS A 28 0.41 -22.37 -9.56
C HIS A 28 -0.82 -21.66 -8.97
N LEU A 29 -0.58 -20.44 -8.48
CA LEU A 29 -1.61 -19.45 -8.12
C LEU A 29 -1.67 -18.38 -9.21
N TYR A 30 -2.88 -18.04 -9.64
CA TYR A 30 -3.13 -17.06 -10.68
C TYR A 30 -3.93 -15.89 -10.13
N PHE A 31 -3.44 -14.68 -10.41
CA PHE A 31 -4.09 -13.42 -10.11
C PHE A 31 -4.39 -12.71 -11.42
N VAL A 32 -5.66 -12.36 -11.62
CA VAL A 32 -6.12 -11.63 -12.81
C VAL A 32 -6.48 -10.22 -12.37
N PHE A 33 -5.77 -9.24 -12.93
CA PHE A 33 -5.92 -7.83 -12.63
C PHE A 33 -6.58 -7.08 -13.78
N GLU A 34 -7.11 -5.89 -13.51
CA GLU A 34 -7.50 -4.96 -14.57
C GLU A 34 -6.31 -4.64 -15.50
N HIS A 35 -6.60 -4.48 -16.78
CA HIS A 35 -5.55 -4.24 -17.78
C HIS A 35 -5.10 -2.77 -17.79
N CYS A 36 -3.83 -2.54 -17.50
CA CYS A 36 -3.21 -1.22 -17.57
C CYS A 36 -2.45 -1.02 -18.88
N LYS A 37 -3.08 -0.33 -19.83
CA LYS A 37 -2.66 -0.23 -21.24
C LYS A 37 -1.26 0.34 -21.46
N TYR A 38 -0.81 1.26 -20.61
CA TYR A 38 0.47 1.96 -20.81
C TYR A 38 1.63 1.38 -19.99
N GLY A 39 1.44 0.20 -19.39
CA GLY A 39 2.51 -0.49 -18.65
C GLY A 39 2.91 0.26 -17.39
N THR A 40 4.18 0.15 -17.00
CA THR A 40 4.70 0.74 -15.75
C THR A 40 5.12 2.20 -15.91
N LEU A 41 5.14 2.94 -14.81
CA LEU A 41 5.74 4.28 -14.77
C LEU A 41 7.25 4.21 -15.08
N SER A 42 7.93 3.12 -14.71
CA SER A 42 9.34 2.88 -15.07
C SER A 42 9.53 2.84 -16.59
N ASN A 43 8.62 2.19 -17.33
CA ASN A 43 8.63 2.19 -18.80
C ASN A 43 8.47 3.62 -19.33
N LEU A 44 7.48 4.36 -18.82
CA LEU A 44 7.23 5.74 -19.25
C LEU A 44 8.44 6.66 -19.01
N ILE A 45 9.08 6.56 -17.85
CA ILE A 45 10.27 7.37 -17.51
C ILE A 45 11.42 7.02 -18.47
N THR A 46 11.63 5.73 -18.73
CA THR A 46 12.71 5.25 -19.60
C THR A 46 12.50 5.71 -21.05
N GLU A 47 11.29 5.55 -21.58
CA GLU A 47 10.94 5.94 -22.95
C GLU A 47 11.00 7.47 -23.15
N SER A 48 10.59 8.23 -22.13
CA SER A 48 10.60 9.70 -22.18
C SER A 48 11.99 10.30 -21.88
N GLY A 49 12.88 9.53 -21.26
CA GLY A 49 14.16 9.97 -20.68
C GLY A 49 13.99 10.84 -19.42
N LYS A 50 13.11 11.85 -19.47
CA LYS A 50 12.67 12.65 -18.32
C LYS A 50 11.21 13.05 -18.46
N LEU A 51 10.50 13.05 -17.34
CA LEU A 51 9.14 13.60 -17.29
C LEU A 51 9.18 15.13 -17.27
N SER A 52 8.18 15.77 -17.87
CA SER A 52 7.97 17.21 -17.72
C SER A 52 7.57 17.54 -16.28
N ASN A 53 7.84 18.75 -15.81
CA ASN A 53 7.45 19.18 -14.46
C ASN A 53 5.94 19.05 -14.21
N GLU A 54 5.13 19.23 -15.25
CA GLU A 54 3.68 19.08 -15.18
C GLU A 54 3.29 17.60 -14.96
N LEU A 55 3.83 16.68 -15.77
CA LEU A 55 3.57 15.25 -15.61
C LEU A 55 4.11 14.71 -14.28
N SER A 56 5.31 15.12 -13.89
CA SER A 56 5.89 14.76 -12.59
C SER A 56 4.98 15.18 -11.44
N ARG A 57 4.42 16.40 -11.49
CA ARG A 57 3.48 16.89 -10.47
C ARG A 57 2.19 16.09 -10.45
N PHE A 58 1.64 15.80 -11.63
CA PHE A 58 0.41 15.03 -11.78
C PHE A 58 0.55 13.60 -11.21
N TYR A 59 1.61 12.89 -11.59
CA TYR A 59 1.85 11.54 -11.10
C TYR A 59 2.24 11.52 -9.63
N ALA A 60 3.04 12.48 -9.14
CA ALA A 60 3.34 12.59 -7.71
C ALA A 60 2.08 12.79 -6.87
N ALA A 61 1.17 13.68 -7.30
CA ALA A 61 -0.11 13.88 -6.61
C ALA A 61 -0.98 12.62 -6.62
N SER A 62 -1.04 11.92 -7.76
CA SER A 62 -1.80 10.66 -7.88
C SER A 62 -1.22 9.56 -6.98
N ILE A 63 0.11 9.45 -6.90
CA ILE A 63 0.80 8.49 -6.01
C ILE A 63 0.44 8.79 -4.56
N LEU A 64 0.48 10.06 -4.17
CA LEU A 64 0.10 10.48 -2.81
C LEU A 64 -1.35 10.13 -2.49
N GLU A 65 -2.29 10.37 -3.41
CA GLU A 65 -3.70 9.99 -3.23
C GLU A 65 -3.86 8.47 -3.04
N GLY A 66 -3.16 7.64 -3.82
CA GLY A 66 -3.16 6.19 -3.64
C GLY A 66 -2.58 5.75 -2.29
N LEU A 67 -1.48 6.38 -1.85
CA LEU A 67 -0.91 6.12 -0.53
C LEU A 67 -1.82 6.57 0.61
N CYS A 68 -2.52 7.69 0.47
CA CYS A 68 -3.53 8.14 1.44
C CYS A 68 -4.66 7.10 1.56
N GLN A 69 -5.13 6.53 0.46
CA GLN A 69 -6.14 5.47 0.49
C GLN A 69 -5.68 4.21 1.24
N CYS A 70 -4.40 3.85 1.10
CA CYS A 70 -3.80 2.78 1.90
C CYS A 70 -3.73 3.17 3.38
N PHE A 71 -3.26 4.39 3.68
CA PHE A 71 -3.09 4.88 5.04
C PHE A 71 -4.40 4.97 5.82
N ASP A 72 -5.50 5.37 5.18
CA ASP A 72 -6.85 5.40 5.78
C ASP A 72 -7.30 4.02 6.27
N LEU A 73 -6.82 2.96 5.62
CA LEU A 73 -7.06 1.57 5.99
C LEU A 73 -5.95 0.99 6.87
N LYS A 74 -5.04 1.84 7.37
CA LYS A 74 -3.86 1.46 8.15
C LYS A 74 -2.93 0.51 7.40
N ILE A 75 -2.90 0.56 6.07
CA ILE A 75 -2.00 -0.26 5.26
C ILE A 75 -0.82 0.60 4.79
N MET A 76 0.39 0.09 5.00
CA MET A 76 1.62 0.65 4.44
C MET A 76 2.10 -0.24 3.30
N HIS A 77 2.35 0.34 2.12
CA HIS A 77 2.79 -0.40 0.93
C HIS A 77 4.23 -0.92 1.06
N ARG A 78 5.13 -0.11 1.64
CA ARG A 78 6.56 -0.39 1.93
C ARG A 78 7.50 -0.67 0.74
N ASP A 79 7.00 -1.06 -0.43
CA ASP A 79 7.80 -1.25 -1.67
C ASP A 79 7.35 -0.31 -2.80
N LEU A 80 7.35 1.00 -2.54
CA LEU A 80 6.96 1.99 -3.54
C LEU A 80 8.14 2.29 -4.48
N LYS A 81 7.97 1.95 -5.75
CA LYS A 81 8.93 2.21 -6.84
C LYS A 81 8.22 2.33 -8.19
N PRO A 82 8.84 2.94 -9.22
CA PRO A 82 8.20 3.13 -10.53
C PRO A 82 7.72 1.84 -11.21
N GLU A 83 8.32 0.70 -10.88
CA GLU A 83 7.94 -0.63 -11.38
C GLU A 83 6.60 -1.09 -10.79
N ASN A 84 6.29 -0.68 -9.56
CA ASN A 84 5.07 -1.04 -8.84
C ASN A 84 3.93 -0.03 -9.06
N ILE A 85 4.01 0.72 -10.15
CA ILE A 85 3.03 1.72 -10.58
C ILE A 85 2.67 1.42 -12.03
N LEU A 86 1.42 1.08 -12.28
CA LEU A 86 0.87 0.92 -13.62
C LEU A 86 0.07 2.15 -14.06
N ILE A 87 -0.12 2.30 -15.37
CA ILE A 87 -0.90 3.38 -15.98
C ILE A 87 -2.02 2.77 -16.84
N ASP A 88 -3.27 3.09 -16.48
CA ASP A 88 -4.46 2.58 -17.17
C ASP A 88 -4.77 3.32 -18.47
N GLU A 89 -5.79 2.87 -19.21
CA GLU A 89 -6.17 3.48 -20.49
C GLU A 89 -6.59 4.95 -20.38
N GLN A 90 -7.05 5.40 -19.21
CA GLN A 90 -7.41 6.79 -18.91
C GLN A 90 -6.19 7.61 -18.45
N LYS A 91 -5.00 7.02 -18.41
CA LYS A 91 -3.75 7.59 -17.90
C LYS A 91 -3.77 7.87 -16.40
N HIS A 92 -4.62 7.17 -15.66
CA HIS A 92 -4.57 7.18 -14.21
C HIS A 92 -3.60 6.10 -13.72
N LEU A 93 -2.97 6.38 -12.58
CA LEU A 93 -2.06 5.43 -11.92
C LEU A 93 -2.86 4.32 -11.24
N LYS A 94 -2.24 3.14 -11.15
CA LYS A 94 -2.64 2.03 -10.28
C LYS A 94 -1.43 1.52 -9.51
N LEU A 95 -1.47 1.56 -8.19
CA LEU A 95 -0.49 0.90 -7.32
C LEU A 95 -0.70 -0.62 -7.39
N ILE A 96 0.41 -1.36 -7.51
CA ILE A 96 0.46 -2.82 -7.57
C ILE A 96 1.46 -3.38 -6.55
N ASP A 97 1.49 -4.70 -6.40
CA ASP A 97 2.47 -5.43 -5.58
C ASP A 97 2.42 -5.07 -4.09
N PHE A 98 1.44 -5.65 -3.40
CA PHE A 98 1.25 -5.50 -1.95
C PHE A 98 1.87 -6.67 -1.19
N GLY A 99 2.85 -7.38 -1.77
CA GLY A 99 3.52 -8.52 -1.13
C GLY A 99 4.22 -8.14 0.17
N ASP A 100 4.84 -6.96 0.18
CA ASP A 100 5.54 -6.39 1.34
C ASP A 100 4.65 -5.48 2.18
N ALA A 101 3.37 -5.34 1.86
CA ALA A 101 2.48 -4.47 2.61
C ALA A 101 2.21 -4.99 4.03
N LYS A 102 2.02 -4.07 4.98
CA LYS A 102 1.80 -4.39 6.39
C LYS A 102 0.80 -3.42 7.02
N ASN A 103 0.09 -3.88 8.04
CA ASN A 103 -0.73 -2.98 8.84
C ASN A 103 0.18 -2.09 9.69
N TYR A 104 -0.15 -0.81 9.77
CA TYR A 104 0.56 0.21 10.53
C TYR A 104 0.72 -0.18 12.00
N GLU A 105 -0.33 -0.74 12.61
CA GLU A 105 -0.31 -1.12 14.03
C GLU A 105 0.72 -2.24 14.29
N ASP A 106 0.87 -3.18 13.36
CA ASP A 106 1.84 -4.27 13.48
C ASP A 106 3.30 -3.78 13.46
N ASP A 107 3.59 -2.63 12.85
CA ASP A 107 4.93 -2.01 12.87
C ASP A 107 5.16 -1.16 14.13
N VAL A 108 4.14 -0.48 14.65
CA VAL A 108 4.25 0.29 15.91
C VAL A 108 4.54 -0.64 17.09
N TYR A 109 3.89 -1.81 17.14
CA TYR A 109 4.17 -2.80 18.18
C TYR A 109 5.59 -3.37 18.03
N GLU A 110 6.03 -3.75 16.84
CA GLU A 110 7.37 -4.29 16.62
C GLU A 110 8.48 -3.28 17.01
N TYR A 111 8.32 -2.00 16.64
CA TYR A 111 9.23 -0.94 17.07
C TYR A 111 9.23 -0.74 18.60
N SER A 112 8.07 -0.85 19.25
CA SER A 112 7.97 -0.72 20.71
C SER A 112 8.64 -1.86 21.48
N TRP A 113 8.66 -3.07 20.90
CA TRP A 113 9.29 -4.25 21.49
C TRP A 113 10.80 -4.29 21.22
N GLU A 114 11.24 -3.90 20.01
CA GLU A 114 12.66 -3.89 19.63
C GLU A 114 13.48 -2.81 20.37
N TYR A 115 12.89 -1.64 20.62
CA TYR A 115 13.58 -0.53 21.28
C TYR A 115 13.31 -0.44 22.78
N GLY A 116 12.60 -1.41 23.36
CA GLY A 116 12.35 -1.52 24.79
C GLY A 116 11.72 -0.27 25.39
N ASN A 117 10.39 -0.26 25.50
CA ASN A 117 9.67 0.77 26.24
C ASN A 117 10.06 0.75 27.74
N SER A 118 11.19 1.34 28.06
CA SER A 118 11.71 1.60 29.40
C SER A 118 11.27 3.00 29.82
N GLY A 119 9.97 3.19 30.03
CA GLY A 119 9.47 4.50 30.44
C GLY A 119 7.97 4.73 30.37
N ALA A 120 7.16 3.83 30.92
CA ALA A 120 5.79 4.17 31.30
C ALA A 120 5.41 3.47 32.61
N ASN A 121 5.93 3.99 33.72
CA ASN A 121 5.38 3.74 35.05
C ASN A 121 5.52 5.03 35.88
N ALA A 122 4.39 5.68 36.18
CA ALA A 122 4.03 6.21 37.50
C ALA A 122 3.01 7.37 37.42
N ASN A 123 1.77 7.08 37.81
CA ASN A 123 0.99 7.84 38.80
C ASN A 123 -0.33 7.08 39.09
N GLU A 124 -0.30 6.19 40.07
CA GLU A 124 -0.77 6.45 41.45
C GLU A 124 -2.28 6.24 41.64
N SER A 125 -2.59 5.06 42.18
CA SER A 125 -3.48 4.83 43.32
C SER A 125 -4.43 5.97 43.73
N THR A 126 -5.72 5.74 43.56
CA THR A 126 -6.69 5.95 44.65
C THR A 126 -7.73 4.84 44.63
N SER A 127 -7.57 3.91 45.58
CA SER A 127 -8.67 3.07 46.05
C SER A 127 -9.45 3.87 47.08
N PRO A 128 -10.79 3.94 47.01
CA PRO A 128 -11.60 4.11 48.19
C PRO A 128 -12.26 2.77 48.52
N ARG A 129 -11.84 2.21 49.66
CA ARG A 129 -12.63 1.26 50.44
C ARG A 129 -13.68 2.05 51.24
N VAL A 130 -14.65 1.32 51.79
CA VAL A 130 -15.81 1.72 52.62
C VAL A 130 -17.07 1.86 51.73
N GLU A 131 -18.09 1.00 51.82
CA GLU A 131 -18.64 0.16 52.90
C GLU A 131 -19.14 -1.18 52.37
#